data_AF-A0AAU9RHI2-F1
#
_entry.id   AF-A0AAU9RHI2-F1
#
_cell.length_a   1.000
_cell.length_b   1.000
_cell.length_c   1.000
_cell.angle_alpha   90.00
_cell.angle_beta   90.00
_cell.angle_gamma   90.00
#
_symmetry.space_group_name_H-M   'P 1'
#
loop_
_entity.id
_entity.type
_entity.pdbx_description
1 polymer ?
#
loop_
_entity_poly.entity_id
_entity_poly.type
_entity_poly.pdbx_seq_one_letter_code
_entity_poly.pdbx_strand_id
1 'polypeptide(L)'
;MEMQASKNPAIEVLRSIRDLHPAHYLFKIEHFSILLEEDIEKCESDDFEAEGYMWRLSLYPKGNKGRNGDGHISLYLTITDTCHLPPGWEVNAQFRFFIYNHIEDKYLTIEDAKAGTRRFHQMRTEWGFAQLLSLDTFKHPLEGYLFDDSCMFGVEVFDITYAGLGQILSMIREPKNNSFTWTVKNFSSLMNDRVYSEVFEVEGQKW
;
A
#
# COMPACT_ATOMS: atom_id res chain seq x y z
N MET A 1 18.68 30.52 -17.37
CA MET A 1 18.37 29.09 -17.54
C MET A 1 17.24 28.80 -16.57
N GLU A 2 16.00 28.96 -17.02
CA GLU A 2 14.82 28.79 -16.16
C GLU A 2 14.51 27.31 -16.04
N MET A 3 14.52 26.82 -14.79
CA MET A 3 14.04 25.49 -14.45
C MET A 3 12.52 25.46 -14.64
N GLN A 4 12.06 24.77 -15.68
CA GLN A 4 10.66 24.41 -15.82
C GLN A 4 10.25 23.52 -14.64
N ALA A 5 9.38 24.05 -13.78
CA ALA A 5 8.65 23.25 -12.82
C ALA A 5 7.81 22.22 -13.59
N SER A 6 8.10 20.94 -13.37
CA SER A 6 7.28 19.82 -13.83
C SER A 6 5.86 19.98 -13.30
N LYS A 7 4.95 20.50 -14.13
CA LYS A 7 3.51 20.45 -13.87
C LYS A 7 3.11 18.98 -13.82
N ASN A 8 2.69 18.53 -12.63
CA ASN A 8 2.04 17.23 -12.47
C ASN A 8 0.83 17.20 -13.42
N PRO A 9 0.67 16.18 -14.28
CA PRO A 9 -0.51 16.11 -15.13
C PRO A 9 -1.74 16.04 -14.23
N ALA A 10 -2.67 16.98 -14.42
CA ALA A 10 -3.94 16.98 -13.71
C ALA A 10 -4.58 15.61 -13.90
N ILE A 11 -4.79 14.89 -12.79
CA ILE A 11 -5.53 13.63 -12.80
C ILE A 11 -6.98 14.03 -13.10
N GLU A 12 -7.48 13.63 -14.26
CA GLU A 12 -8.89 13.79 -14.59
C GLU A 12 -9.68 12.81 -13.72
N VAL A 13 -10.63 13.31 -12.95
CA VAL A 13 -11.35 12.55 -11.93
C VAL A 13 -12.77 12.31 -12.40
N LEU A 14 -13.21 11.05 -12.42
CA LEU A 14 -14.61 10.71 -12.63
C LEU A 14 -15.35 10.69 -11.29
N ARG A 15 -16.54 11.27 -11.30
CA ARG A 15 -17.46 11.30 -10.16
C ARG A 15 -18.80 10.72 -10.58
N SER A 16 -19.33 9.80 -9.77
CA SER A 16 -20.66 9.24 -9.97
C SER A 16 -21.33 8.97 -8.62
N ILE A 17 -22.64 8.76 -8.62
CA ILE A 17 -23.40 8.43 -7.42
C ILE A 17 -23.80 6.95 -7.49
N ARG A 18 -23.69 6.26 -6.36
CA ARG A 18 -23.98 4.82 -6.23
C ARG A 18 -24.69 4.53 -4.92
N ASP A 19 -25.72 3.67 -4.95
CA ASP A 19 -26.44 3.25 -3.74
C ASP A 19 -25.70 2.12 -2.98
N LEU A 20 -25.00 1.25 -3.71
CA LEU A 20 -24.30 0.09 -3.12
C LEU A 20 -23.08 0.50 -2.30
N HIS A 21 -22.91 -0.11 -1.13
CA HIS A 21 -21.71 0.03 -0.30
C HIS A 21 -20.43 -0.38 -1.04
N PRO A 22 -19.28 0.23 -0.72
CA PRO A 22 -17.97 -0.19 -1.20
C PRO A 22 -17.68 -1.65 -0.79
N ALA A 23 -17.15 -2.44 -1.71
CA ALA A 23 -16.96 -3.87 -1.49
C ALA A 23 -15.86 -4.24 -0.47
N HIS A 24 -14.79 -3.44 -0.37
CA HIS A 24 -13.58 -3.87 0.34
C HIS A 24 -13.45 -3.27 1.74
N TYR A 25 -13.59 -1.96 1.89
CA TYR A 25 -13.36 -1.33 3.19
C TYR A 25 -14.14 -0.03 3.37
N LEU A 26 -14.55 0.22 4.62
CA LEU A 26 -15.20 1.43 5.09
C LEU A 26 -14.44 1.98 6.30
N PHE A 27 -14.06 3.24 6.23
CA PHE A 27 -13.40 3.99 7.28
C PHE A 27 -14.36 5.06 7.80
N LYS A 28 -14.98 4.78 8.95
CA LYS A 28 -15.83 5.72 9.67
C LYS A 28 -14.96 6.56 10.60
N ILE A 29 -15.20 7.86 10.60
CA ILE A 29 -14.61 8.81 11.54
C ILE A 29 -15.75 9.42 12.34
N GLU A 30 -15.62 9.35 13.65
CA GLU A 30 -16.48 10.04 14.62
C GLU A 30 -15.69 11.21 15.20
N HIS A 31 -16.40 12.25 15.63
CA HIS A 31 -15.80 13.47 16.19
C HIS A 31 -14.80 14.15 15.24
N PHE A 32 -15.18 14.33 13.97
CA PHE A 32 -14.32 14.90 12.92
C PHE A 32 -13.79 16.29 13.26
N SER A 33 -14.57 17.10 13.98
CA SER A 33 -14.19 18.42 14.48
C SER A 33 -12.84 18.41 15.21
N ILE A 34 -12.55 17.39 16.02
CA ILE A 34 -11.29 17.23 16.77
C ILE A 34 -10.10 17.20 15.81
N LEU A 35 -10.22 16.51 14.67
CA LEU A 35 -9.15 16.45 13.68
C LEU A 35 -8.82 17.83 13.10
N LEU A 36 -9.80 18.73 13.06
CA LEU A 36 -9.62 20.10 12.59
C LEU A 36 -9.11 21.03 13.68
N GLU A 37 -9.62 20.91 14.90
CA GLU A 37 -9.27 21.77 16.04
C GLU A 37 -7.82 21.54 16.48
N GLU A 38 -7.41 20.28 16.59
CA GLU A 38 -6.06 19.87 17.01
C GLU A 38 -5.02 19.96 15.88
N ASP A 39 -5.41 20.47 14.71
CA ASP A 39 -4.59 20.57 13.49
C ASP A 39 -3.90 19.24 13.11
N ILE A 40 -4.62 18.13 13.25
CA ILE A 40 -4.13 16.80 12.90
C ILE A 40 -3.88 16.76 11.40
N GLU A 41 -2.61 16.61 11.02
CA GLU A 41 -2.20 16.58 9.61
C GLU A 41 -2.83 15.40 8.88
N LYS A 42 -2.81 14.22 9.50
CA LYS A 42 -3.21 12.95 8.90
C LYS A 42 -3.80 12.01 9.93
N CYS A 43 -4.84 11.28 9.55
CA CYS A 43 -5.35 10.12 10.26
C CYS A 43 -5.33 8.91 9.33
N GLU A 44 -5.18 7.71 9.90
CA GLU A 44 -5.10 6.48 9.14
C GLU A 44 -6.14 5.48 9.63
N SER A 45 -6.64 4.64 8.73
CA SER A 45 -7.44 3.48 9.11
C SER A 45 -6.58 2.36 9.68
N ASP A 46 -7.23 1.31 10.20
CA ASP A 46 -6.59 0.01 10.35
C ASP A 46 -6.20 -0.57 8.98
N ASP A 47 -5.31 -1.55 9.00
CA ASP A 47 -4.94 -2.33 7.83
C ASP A 47 -6.09 -3.28 7.44
N PHE A 48 -6.35 -3.41 6.14
CA PHE A 48 -7.34 -4.32 5.58
C PHE A 48 -6.79 -5.09 4.39
N GLU A 49 -7.25 -6.32 4.20
CA GLU A 49 -6.86 -7.14 3.07
C GLU A 49 -7.81 -6.92 1.89
N ALA A 50 -7.25 -6.71 0.69
CA ALA A 50 -7.99 -6.73 -0.55
C ALA A 50 -7.10 -7.28 -1.66
N GLU A 51 -7.65 -8.20 -2.48
CA GLU A 51 -6.96 -8.77 -3.64
C GLU A 51 -5.58 -9.40 -3.28
N GLY A 52 -5.45 -9.97 -2.07
CA GLY A 52 -4.24 -10.64 -1.58
C GLY A 52 -3.12 -9.72 -1.10
N TYR A 53 -3.39 -8.43 -0.90
CA TYR A 53 -2.45 -7.46 -0.34
C TYR A 53 -3.07 -6.71 0.84
N MET A 54 -2.21 -6.25 1.74
CA MET A 54 -2.60 -5.39 2.86
C MET A 54 -2.58 -3.92 2.44
N TRP A 55 -3.63 -3.21 2.82
CA TRP A 55 -3.86 -1.83 2.45
C TRP A 55 -4.28 -0.99 3.66
N ARG A 56 -4.11 0.32 3.55
CA ARG A 56 -4.56 1.31 4.53
C ARG A 56 -5.08 2.56 3.84
N LEU A 57 -6.08 3.21 4.43
CA LEU A 57 -6.51 4.55 4.04
C LEU A 57 -5.78 5.62 4.85
N SER A 58 -5.19 6.60 4.16
CA SER A 58 -4.57 7.79 4.75
C SER A 58 -5.43 9.01 4.41
N LEU A 59 -6.09 9.60 5.41
CA LEU A 59 -6.93 10.79 5.26
C LEU A 59 -6.21 12.02 5.80
N TYR A 60 -6.21 13.12 5.02
CA TYR A 60 -5.74 14.44 5.43
C TYR A 60 -6.95 15.38 5.52
N PRO A 61 -7.46 15.69 6.74
CA PRO A 61 -8.71 16.44 6.93
C PRO A 61 -8.68 17.88 6.41
N LYS A 62 -7.52 18.53 6.43
CA LYS A 62 -7.31 19.88 5.84
C LYS A 62 -6.51 19.83 4.53
N GLY A 63 -6.21 18.62 4.09
CA GLY A 63 -5.50 18.35 2.85
C GLY A 63 -4.00 18.20 3.00
N ASN A 64 -3.42 17.45 2.08
CA ASN A 64 -1.97 17.23 2.01
C ASN A 64 -1.29 18.44 1.36
N LYS A 65 -0.79 19.37 2.18
CA LYS A 65 -0.10 20.59 1.73
C LYS A 65 1.09 20.29 0.82
N GLY A 66 1.84 19.23 1.09
CA GLY A 66 2.96 18.77 0.26
C GLY A 66 2.57 18.31 -1.14
N ARG A 67 1.28 18.04 -1.38
CA ARG A 67 0.73 17.62 -2.68
C ARG A 67 -0.31 18.59 -3.23
N ASN A 68 -0.27 19.86 -2.81
CA ASN A 68 -1.22 20.89 -3.23
C ASN A 68 -2.68 20.55 -2.89
N GLY A 69 -2.91 19.91 -1.74
CA GLY A 69 -4.23 19.54 -1.25
C GLY A 69 -4.88 20.55 -0.31
N ASP A 70 -4.24 21.68 -0.02
CA ASP A 70 -4.73 22.66 0.96
C ASP A 70 -6.18 23.09 0.68
N GLY A 71 -7.00 23.17 1.72
CA GLY A 71 -8.43 23.50 1.62
C GLY A 71 -9.31 22.37 1.07
N HIS A 72 -8.78 21.17 0.90
CA HIS A 72 -9.52 20.00 0.44
C HIS A 72 -9.33 18.82 1.38
N ILE A 73 -10.33 17.95 1.48
CA ILE A 73 -10.11 16.60 1.96
C ILE A 73 -9.17 15.90 0.98
N SER A 74 -8.06 15.34 1.45
CA SER A 74 -7.24 14.41 0.66
C SER A 74 -7.38 13.00 1.20
N LEU A 75 -7.45 12.02 0.30
CA LEU A 75 -7.50 10.61 0.67
C LEU A 75 -6.57 9.81 -0.22
N TYR A 76 -5.86 8.88 0.41
CA TYR A 76 -4.91 8.00 -0.26
C TYR A 76 -5.08 6.55 0.18
N LEU A 77 -4.75 5.65 -0.73
CA LEU A 77 -4.61 4.22 -0.51
C LEU A 77 -3.12 3.90 -0.44
N THR A 78 -2.71 3.25 0.64
CA THR A 78 -1.32 2.86 0.90
C THR A 78 -1.22 1.35 0.95
N ILE A 79 -0.30 0.77 0.20
CA ILE A 79 0.05 -0.66 0.38
C ILE A 79 0.90 -0.80 1.63
N THR A 80 0.51 -1.71 2.51
CA THR A 80 1.20 -2.00 3.77
C THR A 80 1.79 -3.41 3.74
N ASP A 81 2.40 -3.83 4.85
CA ASP A 81 3.02 -5.15 5.00
C ASP A 81 4.02 -5.53 3.89
N THR A 82 4.76 -4.54 3.39
CA THR A 82 5.65 -4.71 2.23
C THR A 82 6.95 -5.45 2.54
N CYS A 83 7.21 -5.77 3.82
CA CYS A 83 8.42 -6.49 4.26
C CYS A 83 8.43 -7.96 3.84
N HIS A 84 7.25 -8.53 3.57
CA HIS A 84 7.09 -9.89 3.07
C HIS A 84 7.13 -9.98 1.54
N LEU A 85 7.11 -8.84 0.85
CA LEU A 85 7.21 -8.80 -0.60
C LEU A 85 8.68 -8.94 -1.04
N PRO A 86 8.95 -9.61 -2.17
CA PRO A 86 10.33 -9.83 -2.61
C PRO A 86 11.01 -8.51 -3.03
N PRO A 87 12.35 -8.48 -3.05
CA PRO A 87 13.09 -7.33 -3.55
C PRO A 87 12.67 -6.96 -4.98
N GLY A 88 12.39 -5.67 -5.21
CA GLY A 88 11.91 -5.20 -6.51
C GLY A 88 10.44 -5.50 -6.79
N TRP A 89 9.64 -5.81 -5.77
CA TRP A 89 8.19 -5.96 -5.91
C TRP A 89 7.54 -4.75 -6.58
N GLU A 90 6.55 -5.04 -7.41
CA GLU A 90 5.70 -4.06 -8.06
C GLU A 90 4.28 -4.61 -8.10
N VAL A 91 3.36 -3.83 -7.52
CA VAL A 91 1.93 -4.14 -7.48
C VAL A 91 1.22 -3.05 -8.25
N ASN A 92 0.57 -3.39 -9.36
CA ASN A 92 -0.22 -2.45 -10.13
C ASN A 92 -1.68 -2.67 -9.77
N ALA A 93 -2.38 -1.66 -9.23
CA ALA A 93 -3.78 -1.77 -8.82
C ALA A 93 -4.61 -0.59 -9.32
N GLN A 94 -5.87 -0.86 -9.67
CA GLN A 94 -6.88 0.17 -9.82
C GLN A 94 -7.69 0.27 -8.53
N PHE A 95 -8.23 1.45 -8.24
CA PHE A 95 -9.06 1.64 -7.07
C PHE A 95 -10.06 2.79 -7.25
N ARG A 96 -11.14 2.72 -6.48
CA ARG A 96 -12.19 3.74 -6.37
C ARG A 96 -12.32 4.16 -4.92
N PHE A 97 -12.45 5.45 -4.67
CA PHE A 97 -12.86 5.95 -3.36
C PHE A 97 -14.34 6.27 -3.34
N PHE A 98 -14.89 6.21 -2.13
CA PHE A 98 -16.29 6.50 -1.85
C PHE A 98 -16.37 7.47 -0.68
N ILE A 99 -17.28 8.42 -0.76
CA ILE A 99 -17.66 9.28 0.37
C ILE A 99 -19.16 9.09 0.58
N TYR A 100 -19.56 8.68 1.78
CA TYR A 100 -20.97 8.50 2.09
C TYR A 100 -21.68 9.85 2.26
N ASN A 101 -22.85 9.98 1.67
CA ASN A 101 -23.76 11.09 1.83
C ASN A 101 -24.93 10.64 2.71
N HIS A 102 -24.98 11.18 3.94
CA HIS A 102 -25.96 10.83 4.96
C HIS A 102 -27.38 11.36 4.66
N ILE A 103 -27.51 12.35 3.77
CA ILE A 103 -28.81 12.93 3.40
C ILE A 103 -29.44 12.12 2.27
N GLU A 104 -28.65 11.81 1.24
CA GLU A 104 -29.13 11.08 0.08
C GLU A 104 -29.17 9.56 0.29
N ASP A 105 -28.51 9.06 1.34
CA ASP A 105 -28.29 7.62 1.60
C ASP A 105 -27.56 6.94 0.43
N LYS A 106 -26.49 7.60 -0.04
CA LYS A 106 -25.74 7.21 -1.25
C LYS A 106 -24.25 7.47 -1.08
N TYR A 107 -23.47 6.90 -1.98
CA TYR A 107 -22.04 7.11 -2.07
C TYR A 107 -21.67 7.95 -3.28
N LEU A 108 -20.89 9.01 -3.05
CA LEU A 108 -20.11 9.66 -4.10
C LEU A 108 -18.91 8.79 -4.41
N THR A 109 -18.89 8.19 -5.59
CA THR A 109 -17.77 7.41 -6.14
C THR A 109 -16.81 8.33 -6.87
N ILE A 110 -15.51 8.16 -6.60
CA ILE A 110 -14.42 8.97 -7.14
C ILE A 110 -13.33 8.05 -7.67
N GLU A 111 -12.98 8.18 -8.95
CA GLU A 111 -11.98 7.33 -9.60
C GLU A 111 -11.18 8.08 -10.67
N ASP A 112 -10.05 7.50 -11.10
CA ASP A 112 -9.23 8.08 -12.17
C ASP A 112 -9.91 7.84 -13.52
N ALA A 113 -10.16 8.92 -14.28
CA ALA A 113 -10.85 8.87 -15.57
C ALA A 113 -10.15 8.03 -16.63
N LYS A 114 -8.83 7.85 -16.51
CA LYS A 114 -8.05 7.06 -17.46
C LYS A 114 -8.04 5.57 -17.12
N ALA A 115 -8.80 5.14 -16.11
CA ALA A 115 -8.71 3.78 -15.53
C ALA A 115 -7.24 3.40 -15.25
N GLY A 116 -6.44 4.40 -14.89
CA GLY A 116 -4.99 4.28 -14.90
C GLY A 116 -4.54 3.42 -13.74
N THR A 117 -4.16 2.17 -14.02
CA THR A 117 -3.54 1.29 -13.03
C THR A 117 -2.39 2.00 -12.33
N ARG A 118 -2.44 2.05 -11.00
CA ARG A 118 -1.44 2.70 -10.17
C ARG A 118 -0.37 1.70 -9.79
N ARG A 119 0.88 2.04 -10.12
CA ARG A 119 2.05 1.22 -9.80
C ARG A 119 2.56 1.54 -8.39
N PHE A 120 2.38 0.60 -7.48
CA PHE A 120 2.96 0.59 -6.15
C PHE A 120 4.32 -0.14 -6.18
N HIS A 121 5.31 0.45 -5.53
CA HIS A 121 6.66 -0.12 -5.38
C HIS A 121 7.37 0.52 -4.18
N GLN A 122 8.63 0.13 -3.90
CA GLN A 122 9.33 0.56 -2.68
C GLN A 122 9.44 2.08 -2.50
N MET A 123 9.54 2.85 -3.59
CA MET A 123 9.64 4.31 -3.53
C MET A 123 8.28 5.01 -3.64
N ARG A 124 7.21 4.26 -3.93
CA ARG A 124 5.86 4.79 -4.11
C ARG A 124 4.82 3.79 -3.63
N THR A 125 4.57 3.82 -2.33
CA THR A 125 3.61 2.93 -1.66
C THR A 125 2.22 3.54 -1.53
N GLU A 126 2.03 4.80 -1.93
CA GLU A 126 0.80 5.54 -1.70
C GLU A 126 0.31 6.24 -2.99
N TRP A 127 -0.98 6.09 -3.27
CA TRP A 127 -1.68 6.72 -4.38
C TRP A 127 -3.06 7.23 -3.96
N GLY A 128 -3.51 8.33 -4.55
CA GLY A 128 -4.81 8.92 -4.20
C GLY A 128 -4.98 10.32 -4.74
N PHE A 129 -5.88 11.09 -4.13
CA PHE A 129 -6.25 12.41 -4.60
C PHE A 129 -5.96 13.46 -3.52
N ALA A 130 -5.09 14.41 -3.85
CA ALA A 130 -4.82 15.55 -2.98
C ALA A 130 -6.04 16.48 -2.83
N GLN A 131 -6.86 16.58 -3.86
CA GLN A 131 -8.09 17.39 -3.86
C GLN A 131 -9.29 16.48 -4.12
N LEU A 132 -9.58 15.58 -3.17
CA LEU A 132 -10.68 14.61 -3.31
C LEU A 132 -12.04 15.32 -3.27
N LEU A 133 -12.24 16.19 -2.28
CA LEU A 133 -13.45 17.00 -2.11
C LEU A 133 -13.05 18.29 -1.42
N SER A 134 -13.58 19.44 -1.84
CA SER A 134 -13.28 20.70 -1.13
C SER A 134 -13.77 20.61 0.30
N LEU A 135 -13.01 21.21 1.23
CA LEU A 135 -13.37 21.19 2.64
C LEU A 135 -14.68 21.96 2.89
N ASP A 136 -14.94 23.00 2.09
CA ASP A 136 -16.17 23.78 2.15
C ASP A 136 -17.38 22.94 1.75
N THR A 137 -17.33 22.21 0.63
CA THR A 137 -18.41 21.29 0.22
C THR A 137 -18.58 20.18 1.24
N PHE A 138 -17.49 19.59 1.74
CA PHE A 138 -17.56 18.52 2.73
C PHE A 138 -18.27 18.94 4.03
N LYS A 139 -18.00 20.16 4.52
CA LYS A 139 -18.58 20.70 5.75
C LYS A 139 -19.98 21.28 5.58
N HIS A 140 -20.39 21.57 4.35
CA HIS A 140 -21.65 22.26 4.11
C HIS A 140 -22.82 21.34 4.48
N PRO A 141 -23.70 21.72 5.44
CA PRO A 141 -24.71 20.81 5.97
C PRO A 141 -25.68 20.25 4.92
N LEU A 142 -25.93 20.99 3.83
CA LEU A 142 -26.81 20.53 2.75
C LEU A 142 -26.16 19.50 1.81
N GLU A 143 -24.83 19.36 1.85
CA GLU A 143 -24.11 18.40 1.01
C GLU A 143 -24.08 16.99 1.63
N GLY A 144 -24.29 16.88 2.95
CA GLY A 144 -24.56 15.60 3.62
C GLY A 144 -23.35 14.68 3.87
N TYR A 145 -22.13 15.10 3.54
CA TYR A 145 -20.91 14.29 3.73
C TYR A 145 -20.38 14.26 5.17
N LEU A 146 -20.68 15.32 5.95
CA LEU A 146 -20.41 15.41 7.38
C LEU A 146 -21.75 15.57 8.10
N PHE A 147 -22.13 14.58 8.92
CA PHE A 147 -23.39 14.55 9.64
C PHE A 147 -23.16 14.12 11.08
N ASP A 148 -23.68 14.89 12.04
CA ASP A 148 -23.49 14.66 13.48
C ASP A 148 -22.01 14.43 13.84
N ASP A 149 -21.16 15.34 13.33
CA ASP A 149 -19.70 15.32 13.48
C ASP A 149 -19.02 14.00 13.06
N SER A 150 -19.70 13.23 12.21
CA SER A 150 -19.25 11.94 11.71
C SER A 150 -19.27 11.89 10.19
N CYS A 151 -18.34 11.13 9.62
CA CYS A 151 -18.26 10.91 8.17
C CYS A 151 -17.74 9.50 7.86
N MET A 152 -17.90 9.06 6.62
CA MET A 152 -17.48 7.74 6.20
C MET A 152 -16.87 7.76 4.81
N PHE A 153 -15.66 7.22 4.72
CA PHE A 153 -14.93 7.01 3.49
C PHE A 153 -14.90 5.52 3.17
N GLY A 154 -14.81 5.16 1.90
CA GLY A 154 -14.66 3.76 1.51
C GLY A 154 -13.76 3.60 0.31
N VAL A 155 -13.40 2.35 0.04
CA VAL A 155 -12.52 2.00 -1.07
C VAL A 155 -12.88 0.65 -1.67
N GLU A 156 -12.69 0.56 -2.98
CA GLU A 156 -12.61 -0.70 -3.71
C GLU A 156 -11.27 -0.78 -4.44
N VAL A 157 -10.59 -1.93 -4.37
CA VAL A 157 -9.31 -2.19 -5.06
C VAL A 157 -9.55 -3.32 -6.06
N PHE A 158 -9.04 -3.21 -7.29
CA PHE A 158 -9.28 -4.20 -8.36
C PHE A 158 -8.15 -4.20 -9.40
N ASP A 159 -8.22 -5.16 -10.32
CA ASP A 159 -7.28 -5.35 -11.44
C ASP A 159 -5.80 -5.39 -10.98
N ILE A 160 -5.55 -6.12 -9.88
CA ILE A 160 -4.19 -6.22 -9.33
C ILE A 160 -3.33 -7.11 -10.22
N THR A 161 -2.24 -6.55 -10.72
CA THR A 161 -1.22 -7.29 -11.47
C THR A 161 0.14 -7.18 -10.80
N TYR A 162 0.71 -8.34 -10.51
CA TYR A 162 2.02 -8.47 -9.91
C TYR A 162 3.07 -8.74 -10.98
N ALA A 163 3.99 -7.79 -11.18
CA ALA A 163 5.04 -7.89 -12.21
C ALA A 163 6.37 -8.45 -11.67
N GLY A 164 6.49 -8.66 -10.35
CA GLY A 164 7.74 -8.99 -9.68
C GLY A 164 8.18 -10.46 -9.82
N LEU A 165 8.47 -10.93 -11.03
CA LEU A 165 9.31 -12.11 -11.25
C LEU A 165 10.79 -11.70 -11.20
N GLY A 166 11.22 -11.13 -10.08
CA GLY A 166 12.62 -10.78 -9.83
C GLY A 166 13.36 -11.99 -9.26
N GLN A 167 14.43 -12.44 -9.91
CA GLN A 167 15.29 -13.52 -9.39
C GLN A 167 16.29 -12.92 -8.39
N ILE A 168 16.33 -13.43 -7.15
CA ILE A 168 17.39 -13.09 -6.19
C ILE A 168 18.63 -13.90 -6.58
N LEU A 169 19.60 -13.26 -7.21
CA LEU A 169 20.87 -13.90 -7.56
C LEU A 169 21.90 -13.55 -6.47
N SER A 170 22.05 -14.44 -5.49
CA SER A 170 23.11 -14.34 -4.48
C SER A 170 24.44 -14.75 -5.13
N MET A 171 25.25 -13.77 -5.56
CA MET A 171 26.66 -14.04 -5.89
C MET A 171 27.46 -14.19 -4.60
N ILE A 172 27.36 -15.34 -3.95
CA ILE A 172 28.35 -15.76 -2.98
C ILE A 172 29.63 -16.03 -3.78
N ARG A 173 30.74 -15.36 -3.44
CA ARG A 173 32.04 -15.75 -3.99
C ARG A 173 32.27 -17.19 -3.56
N GLU A 174 32.36 -18.12 -4.51
CA GLU A 174 32.82 -19.48 -4.18
C GLU A 174 34.18 -19.35 -3.46
N PRO A 175 34.32 -19.86 -2.23
CA PRO A 175 35.59 -19.82 -1.53
C PRO A 175 36.61 -20.64 -2.32
N LYS A 176 37.84 -20.14 -2.45
CA LYS A 176 38.95 -20.98 -2.92
C LYS A 176 39.19 -22.04 -1.84
N ASN A 177 39.01 -23.32 -2.18
CA ASN A 177 39.04 -24.51 -1.29
C ASN A 177 37.77 -24.78 -0.46
N ASN A 178 36.59 -24.71 -1.08
CA ASN A 178 35.32 -25.11 -0.47
C ASN A 178 35.00 -26.62 -0.52
N SER A 179 35.94 -27.48 -0.94
CA SER A 179 35.72 -28.93 -0.94
C SER A 179 36.47 -29.62 0.20
N PHE A 180 35.71 -30.28 1.07
CA PHE A 180 36.22 -31.21 2.07
C PHE A 180 36.07 -32.64 1.54
N THR A 181 37.18 -33.37 1.41
CA THR A 181 37.16 -34.78 0.98
C THR A 181 37.30 -35.67 2.20
N TRP A 182 36.23 -36.37 2.53
CA TRP A 182 36.24 -37.42 3.56
C TRP A 182 36.29 -38.80 2.92
N THR A 183 37.23 -39.63 3.35
CA THR A 183 37.42 -40.98 2.81
C THR A 183 36.96 -42.02 3.82
N VAL A 184 35.90 -42.76 3.48
CA VAL A 184 35.43 -43.91 4.27
C VAL A 184 36.19 -45.16 3.85
N LYS A 185 37.01 -45.70 4.76
CA LYS A 185 37.75 -46.94 4.53
C LYS A 185 36.86 -48.14 4.86
N ASN A 186 37.02 -49.23 4.09
CA ASN A 186 36.35 -50.52 4.30
C ASN A 186 34.82 -50.42 4.38
N PHE A 187 34.22 -49.70 3.42
CA PHE A 187 32.77 -49.47 3.37
C PHE A 187 31.94 -50.77 3.42
N SER A 188 32.43 -51.84 2.80
CA SER A 188 31.75 -53.14 2.73
C SER A 188 31.70 -53.92 4.06
N SER A 189 32.47 -53.51 5.07
CA SER A 189 32.46 -54.14 6.40
C SER A 189 31.79 -53.29 7.48
N LEU A 190 31.17 -52.16 7.11
CA LEU A 190 30.44 -51.33 8.07
C LEU A 190 29.11 -52.02 8.43
N MET A 191 28.95 -52.36 9.70
CA MET A 191 27.71 -52.95 10.23
C MET A 191 26.74 -51.90 10.80
N ASN A 192 27.11 -50.61 10.77
CA ASN A 192 26.29 -49.51 11.25
C ASN A 192 25.56 -48.82 10.10
N ASP A 193 24.31 -48.45 10.35
CA ASP A 193 23.44 -47.79 9.37
C ASP A 193 23.84 -46.33 9.07
N ARG A 194 24.71 -45.71 9.89
CA ARG A 194 25.19 -44.33 9.72
C ARG A 194 26.64 -44.17 10.13
N VAL A 195 27.39 -43.41 9.32
CA VAL A 195 28.78 -43.00 9.60
C VAL A 195 28.88 -41.50 9.37
N TYR A 196 29.58 -40.82 10.27
CA TYR A 196 29.77 -39.38 10.25
C TYR A 196 31.24 -39.05 9.94
N SER A 197 31.47 -37.94 9.26
CA SER A 197 32.81 -37.38 9.11
C SER A 197 33.29 -36.80 10.45
N GLU A 198 34.58 -36.46 10.50
CA GLU A 198 35.07 -35.56 11.54
C GLU A 198 34.48 -34.16 11.34
N VAL A 199 34.37 -33.39 12.43
CA VAL A 199 33.94 -31.99 12.38
C VAL A 199 35.01 -31.18 11.67
N PHE A 200 34.63 -30.38 10.69
CA PHE A 200 35.56 -29.57 9.91
C PHE A 200 35.12 -28.12 9.84
N GLU A 201 36.08 -27.20 9.65
CA GLU A 201 35.84 -25.77 9.65
C GLU A 201 35.98 -25.20 8.24
N VAL A 202 34.96 -24.48 7.77
CA VAL A 202 34.95 -23.78 6.49
C VAL A 202 34.61 -22.32 6.76
N GLU A 203 35.54 -21.42 6.43
CA GLU A 203 35.37 -19.96 6.58
C GLU A 203 34.91 -19.53 7.99
N GLY A 204 35.46 -20.16 9.04
CA GLY A 204 35.18 -19.82 10.44
C GLY A 204 33.93 -20.48 11.04
N GLN A 205 33.21 -21.32 10.27
CA GLN A 205 32.06 -22.07 10.74
C GLN A 205 32.36 -23.57 10.78
N LYS A 206 31.98 -24.24 11.89
CA LYS A 206 32.21 -25.67 12.13
C LYS A 206 30.99 -26.49 11.68
N TRP A 207 31.26 -27.55 10.92
CA TRP A 207 30.29 -28.46 10.30
C TRP A 207 30.48 -29.90 10.80
#